data_AF-A0A9X6UI77-F1
#
_entry.id   AF-A0A9X6UI77-F1
#
_cell.length_a   1.000
_cell.length_b   1.000
_cell.length_c   1.000
_cell.angle_alpha   90.00
_cell.angle_beta   90.00
_cell.angle_gamma   90.00
#
_symmetry.space_group_name_H-M   'P 1'
#
loop_
_entity.id
_entity.type
_entity.pdbx_description
1 polymer ?
#
loop_
_entity_poly.entity_id
_entity_poly.type
_entity_poly.pdbx_seq_one_letter_code
_entity_poly.pdbx_strand_id
1 'polypeptide(L)'
;MVDEKNKGVRRSSFLIYKFKLTTIFEYWQKDKIIVAEMESKASYLYWQQFRTKFVTMSMVKFMKFVKCENEDVFDIKRMYSAEQAFKKV
;
A
#
# COMPACT_ATOMS: atom_id res chain seq x y z
N MET A 1 36.41 -6.49 -26.50
CA MET A 1 36.11 -7.67 -25.67
C MET A 1 36.17 -7.18 -24.22
N VAL A 2 35.08 -6.65 -23.65
CA VAL A 2 33.93 -7.36 -23.01
C VAL A 2 34.51 -8.25 -21.89
N ASP A 3 34.32 -7.95 -20.60
CA ASP A 3 33.03 -7.95 -19.91
C ASP A 3 32.94 -6.93 -18.75
N GLU A 4 32.10 -5.91 -18.92
CA GLU A 4 31.31 -5.34 -17.82
C GLU A 4 30.04 -6.18 -17.68
N LYS A 5 29.92 -7.01 -16.64
CA LYS A 5 28.63 -7.47 -16.08
C LYS A 5 28.86 -8.38 -14.88
N ASN A 6 28.73 -7.81 -13.69
CA ASN A 6 28.01 -8.44 -12.58
C ASN A 6 27.95 -7.49 -11.37
N LYS A 7 27.33 -6.32 -11.56
CA LYS A 7 26.71 -5.63 -10.43
C LYS A 7 25.43 -6.39 -10.13
N GLY A 8 25.52 -7.29 -9.15
CA GLY A 8 24.39 -8.04 -8.63
C GLY A 8 23.22 -7.10 -8.38
N VAL A 9 22.17 -7.28 -9.18
CA VAL A 9 20.86 -6.67 -8.93
C VAL A 9 20.43 -7.19 -7.57
N ARG A 10 20.61 -6.39 -6.52
CA ARG A 10 19.89 -6.58 -5.26
C ARG A 10 18.41 -6.46 -5.63
N ARG A 11 17.78 -7.60 -5.94
CA ARG A 11 16.34 -7.71 -6.10
C ARG A 11 15.76 -7.49 -4.71
N SER A 12 15.66 -6.22 -4.30
CA SER A 12 14.86 -5.81 -3.16
C SER A 12 13.47 -6.39 -3.40
N SER A 13 13.17 -7.44 -2.68
CA SER A 13 11.84 -8.03 -2.69
C SER A 13 11.00 -7.04 -1.92
N PHE A 14 10.31 -6.14 -2.62
CA PHE A 14 9.39 -5.19 -2.01
C PHE A 14 8.23 -6.00 -1.46
N LEU A 15 8.32 -6.36 -0.18
CA LEU A 15 7.18 -6.88 0.57
C LEU A 15 6.21 -5.72 0.68
N ILE A 16 5.04 -5.87 0.05
CA ILE A 16 3.93 -4.97 0.26
C ILE A 16 2.92 -5.71 1.12
N TYR A 17 2.19 -4.99 1.95
CA TYR A 17 1.18 -5.55 2.83
C TYR A 17 -0.17 -4.96 2.47
N LYS A 18 -1.24 -5.73 2.73
CA LYS A 18 -2.59 -5.21 2.71
C LYS A 18 -2.93 -4.69 4.10
N PHE A 19 -3.39 -3.46 4.16
CA PHE A 19 -3.89 -2.84 5.36
C PHE A 19 -5.37 -2.53 5.18
N LYS A 20 -6.20 -3.06 6.07
CA LYS A 20 -7.58 -2.64 6.21
C LYS A 20 -7.63 -1.46 7.16
N LEU A 21 -8.02 -0.30 6.64
CA LEU A 21 -8.24 0.90 7.42
C LEU A 21 -9.74 1.14 7.60
N THR A 22 -10.14 1.21 8.86
CA THR A 22 -11.53 1.40 9.26
C THR A 22 -11.68 2.69 10.05
N THR A 23 -12.76 3.45 9.82
CA THR A 23 -13.03 4.69 10.56
C THR A 23 -14.47 4.79 11.07
N ILE A 24 -14.66 5.55 12.15
CA ILE A 24 -15.98 5.80 12.74
C ILE A 24 -16.80 6.84 11.96
N PHE A 25 -16.18 7.57 11.03
CA PHE A 25 -16.87 8.59 10.25
C PHE A 25 -17.82 7.96 9.23
N GLU A 26 -19.13 8.07 9.46
CA GLU A 26 -20.16 7.39 8.66
C GLU A 26 -20.25 7.88 7.21
N TYR A 27 -19.89 9.13 6.96
CA TYR A 27 -19.85 9.72 5.63
C TYR A 27 -18.67 9.23 4.79
N TRP A 28 -17.77 8.44 5.37
CA TRP A 28 -16.65 7.82 4.69
C TRP A 28 -16.88 6.31 4.56
N GLN A 29 -16.28 5.68 3.54
CA GLN A 29 -16.33 4.22 3.44
C GLN A 29 -15.66 3.63 4.69
N LYS A 30 -16.50 3.05 5.56
CA LYS A 30 -16.12 2.55 6.88
C LYS A 30 -14.93 1.61 6.80
N ASP A 31 -14.78 0.85 5.71
CA ASP A 31 -13.67 -0.06 5.48
C ASP A 31 -12.97 0.23 4.15
N LYS A 32 -11.65 0.36 4.16
CA LYS A 32 -10.83 0.51 2.96
C LYS A 32 -9.55 -0.31 3.02
N ILE A 33 -9.28 -1.07 1.96
CA ILE A 33 -8.02 -1.78 1.82
C ILE A 33 -7.00 -0.89 1.10
N ILE A 34 -5.81 -0.74 1.69
CA ILE A 34 -4.66 -0.06 1.12
C ILE A 34 -3.48 -1.02 1.06
N VAL A 35 -2.83 -1.06 -0.09
CA VAL A 35 -1.63 -1.86 -0.33
C VAL A 35 -0.41 -0.95 -0.19
N ALA A 36 0.43 -1.18 0.82
CA ALA A 36 1.62 -0.35 1.10
C ALA A 36 2.74 -1.14 1.77
N GLU A 37 3.97 -0.62 1.69
CA GLU A 37 5.17 -1.27 2.26
C GLU A 37 5.14 -1.35 3.79
N MET A 38 4.42 -0.42 4.44
CA MET A 38 4.31 -0.34 5.89
C MET A 38 3.04 0.42 6.30
N GLU A 39 2.65 0.24 7.57
CA GLU A 39 1.42 0.80 8.14
C GLU A 39 1.38 2.33 8.09
N SER A 40 2.51 3.00 8.33
CA SER A 40 2.59 4.47 8.29
C SER A 40 2.28 5.02 6.90
N LYS A 41 2.74 4.33 5.85
CA LYS A 41 2.47 4.68 4.45
C LYS A 41 1.01 4.43 4.10
N ALA A 42 0.44 3.31 4.56
CA ALA A 42 -0.98 3.01 4.37
C ALA A 42 -1.87 4.08 5.04
N SER A 43 -1.57 4.40 6.29
CA SER A 43 -2.25 5.44 7.08
C SER A 43 -2.18 6.82 6.42
N TYR A 44 -1.00 7.19 5.90
CA TYR A 44 -0.82 8.43 5.17
C TYR A 44 -1.67 8.49 3.89
N LEU A 45 -1.67 7.42 3.09
CA LEU A 45 -2.46 7.33 1.85
C LEU A 45 -3.96 7.40 2.14
N TYR A 46 -4.42 6.78 3.23
CA TYR A 46 -5.80 6.85 3.67
C TYR A 46 -6.19 8.28 4.08
N TRP A 47 -5.38 8.95 4.90
CA TRP A 47 -5.60 10.35 5.28
C TRP A 47 -5.57 11.31 4.09
N GLN A 48 -4.67 11.08 3.11
CA GLN A 48 -4.59 11.93 1.92
C GLN A 48 -5.91 11.91 1.14
N GLN A 49 -6.55 10.75 1.01
CA GLN A 49 -7.87 10.64 0.39
C GLN A 49 -8.95 11.38 1.20
N PHE A 50 -8.90 11.29 2.53
CA PHE A 50 -9.82 12.00 3.42
C PHE A 50 -9.69 13.53 3.28
N ARG A 51 -8.45 14.06 3.34
CA ARG A 51 -8.17 15.50 3.25
C ARG A 51 -8.72 16.14 1.98
N THR A 52 -8.72 15.41 0.87
CA THR A 52 -9.24 15.94 -0.41
C THR A 52 -10.77 16.09 -0.44
N LYS A 53 -11.51 15.37 0.40
CA LYS A 53 -12.98 15.37 0.38
C LYS A 53 -13.60 16.09 1.58
N PHE A 54 -12.97 16.03 2.76
CA PHE A 54 -13.61 16.47 4.01
C PHE A 54 -12.61 17.01 5.04
N VAL A 55 -12.20 18.28 4.93
CA VAL A 55 -11.77 19.13 6.09
C VAL A 55 -10.26 19.21 6.42
N THR A 56 -9.92 20.35 7.03
CA THR A 56 -8.71 20.90 7.66
C THR A 56 -8.12 20.10 8.84
N MET A 57 -8.57 18.87 9.11
CA MET A 57 -8.10 18.08 10.25
C MET A 57 -6.68 17.53 10.01
N SER A 58 -5.80 17.73 10.99
CA SER A 58 -4.43 17.19 10.89
C SER A 58 -4.43 15.65 10.93
N MET A 59 -3.47 15.05 10.24
CA MET A 59 -3.30 13.59 10.19
C MET A 59 -3.27 12.98 11.59
N VAL A 60 -2.55 13.59 12.53
CA VAL A 60 -2.42 13.10 13.91
C VAL A 60 -3.78 13.02 14.62
N LYS A 61 -4.64 14.02 14.43
CA LYS A 61 -5.99 14.00 15.02
C LYS A 61 -6.87 12.97 14.30
N PHE A 62 -6.79 12.91 12.98
CA PHE A 62 -7.58 11.97 12.18
C PHE A 62 -7.28 10.51 12.53
N MET A 63 -6.01 10.14 12.67
CA MET A 63 -5.61 8.76 12.95
C MET A 63 -6.10 8.24 14.30
N LYS A 64 -6.50 9.09 15.25
CA LYS A 64 -7.15 8.66 16.50
C LYS A 64 -8.51 7.98 16.27
N PHE A 65 -9.12 8.23 15.11
CA PHE A 65 -10.42 7.72 14.72
C PHE A 65 -10.32 6.62 13.65
N VAL A 66 -9.10 6.15 13.37
CA VAL A 66 -8.81 5.15 12.35
C VAL A 66 -8.18 3.94 13.01
N LYS A 67 -8.75 2.77 12.73
CA LYS A 67 -8.16 1.47 13.03
C LYS A 67 -7.42 0.97 11.80
N CYS A 68 -6.20 0.49 11.97
CA CYS A 68 -5.42 -0.13 10.89
C CYS A 68 -5.14 -1.59 11.25
N GLU A 69 -5.56 -2.51 10.38
CA GLU A 69 -5.36 -3.94 10.54
C GLU A 69 -4.51 -4.44 9.37
N ASN A 70 -3.45 -5.19 9.65
CA ASN A 70 -2.63 -5.84 8.62
C ASN A 70 -3.30 -7.16 8.21
N GLU A 71 -3.76 -7.24 6.96
CA GLU A 71 -4.43 -8.40 6.36
C GLU A 71 -3.48 -9.27 5.53
N ASP A 72 -2.26 -9.49 6.03
CA ASP A 72 -1.19 -10.30 5.42
C ASP A 72 -0.36 -9.66 4.29
N VAL A 73 0.78 -10.32 4.06
CA VAL A 73 1.77 -10.00 3.01
C VAL A 73 1.13 -10.14 1.62
N PHE A 74 1.20 -9.06 0.87
CA PHE A 74 0.90 -9.02 -0.56
C PHE A 74 2.20 -9.08 -1.37
N ASP A 75 2.51 -10.27 -1.89
CA ASP A 75 3.69 -10.46 -2.75
C ASP A 75 3.44 -9.94 -4.16
N ILE A 76 4.05 -8.80 -4.50
CA ILE A 76 4.00 -8.23 -5.86
C ILE A 76 4.57 -9.19 -6.91
N LYS A 77 5.51 -10.07 -6.55
CA LYS A 77 6.08 -11.02 -7.51
C LYS A 77 5.01 -11.95 -8.07
N ARG A 78 3.99 -12.31 -7.29
CA ARG A 78 2.84 -13.10 -7.78
C ARG A 78 2.03 -12.33 -8.83
N MET A 79 1.82 -11.03 -8.66
CA MET A 79 1.13 -10.21 -9.67
C MET A 79 1.92 -10.09 -10.98
N TYR A 80 3.21 -9.72 -10.91
CA TYR A 80 4.03 -9.60 -12.13
C TYR A 80 4.25 -10.94 -12.84
N SER A 81 4.31 -12.05 -12.08
CA SER A 81 4.39 -13.39 -12.68
C SER A 81 3.09 -13.76 -13.39
N ALA A 82 1.93 -13.38 -12.84
CA ALA A 82 0.64 -13.55 -13.50
C ALA A 82 0.54 -12.69 -14.77
N GLU A 83 0.96 -11.42 -14.74
CA GLU A 83 0.97 -10.54 -15.92
C GLU A 83 1.91 -11.02 -17.03
N GLN A 84 3.06 -11.62 -16.70
CA GLN A 84 3.94 -12.23 -17.71
C GLN A 84 3.30 -13.46 -18.36
N ALA A 85 2.47 -14.22 -17.63
CA ALA A 85 1.73 -15.34 -18.19
C ALA A 85 0.66 -14.89 -19.20
N PHE A 86 0.08 -13.70 -19.02
CA PHE A 86 -0.88 -13.12 -19.98
C PHE A 86 -0.25 -12.53 -21.25
N LYS A 87 1.09 -12.35 -21.30
CA LYS A 87 1.80 -11.90 -22.50
C LYS A 87 2.25 -13.03 -23.44
N LYS A 88 1.88 -14.29 -23.13
CA LYS A 88 1.99 -15.42 -24.05
C LYS A 88 0.63 -15.71 -24.69
N VAL A 89 0.17 -14.81 -25.56
CA VAL A 89 -0.84 -15.09 -26.58
C VAL A 89 -0.38 -14.42 -27.87
#